data_AF-A0A941VYP4-F1
#
_entry.id   AF-A0A941VYP4-F1
#
_cell.length_a   1.000
_cell.length_b   1.000
_cell.length_c   1.000
_cell.angle_alpha   90.00
_cell.angle_beta   90.00
_cell.angle_gamma   90.00
#
_symmetry.space_group_name_H-M   'P 1'
#
loop_
_entity.id
_entity.type
_entity.pdbx_description
1 polymer ?
#
loop_
_entity_poly.entity_id
_entity_poly.type
_entity_poly.pdbx_seq_one_letter_code
_entity_poly.pdbx_strand_id
1 'polypeptide(L)'
;MVGVPVHCLAMVVDRGAGLCGLYSGNPREAWSRAAELSSQVHIVTKKKPFKLVLGAAPAMYDEIWTAGKVMYKLEQVVADQGTLIIYAPHIREVSRTWGRHIEAVGYHIREYLLAHMDRLKGVPRGVLAHLTHVRGTGTYADGVERADVNLVFATSIPEEVCRRVNVGYMDPSRIHLADYMNQEDQGILFVDHAGEILHRLERPATKE
;
A
#
# COMPACT_ATOMS: atom_id res chain seq x y z
N MET A 1 -22.08 -0.45 -22.18
CA MET A 1 -21.33 0.49 -23.05
C MET A 1 -22.04 1.82 -22.99
N VAL A 2 -21.35 2.94 -22.81
CA VAL A 2 -21.99 4.27 -22.72
C VAL A 2 -22.36 4.71 -24.15
N GLY A 3 -23.64 4.97 -24.41
CA GLY A 3 -24.18 5.23 -25.76
C GLY A 3 -24.06 6.67 -26.26
N VAL A 4 -23.28 7.50 -25.58
CA VAL A 4 -23.08 8.92 -25.93
C VAL A 4 -21.59 9.19 -26.15
N PRO A 5 -21.21 10.25 -26.90
CA PRO A 5 -19.82 10.65 -27.02
C PRO A 5 -19.18 10.87 -25.65
N VAL A 6 -17.99 10.31 -25.43
CA VAL A 6 -17.21 10.48 -24.20
C VAL A 6 -15.84 11.04 -24.56
N HIS A 7 -15.41 12.04 -23.81
CA HIS A 7 -14.08 12.65 -23.94
C HIS A 7 -13.31 12.50 -22.63
N CYS A 8 -12.02 12.20 -22.71
CA CYS A 8 -11.14 12.06 -21.56
C CYS A 8 -10.01 13.09 -21.63
N LEU A 9 -9.67 13.68 -20.49
CA LEU A 9 -8.45 14.45 -20.28
C LEU A 9 -7.63 13.70 -19.22
N ALA A 10 -6.57 13.02 -19.66
CA ALA A 10 -5.71 12.21 -18.82
C ALA A 10 -4.39 12.95 -18.59
N MET A 11 -4.17 13.38 -17.35
CA MET A 11 -3.02 14.16 -16.92
C MET A 11 -1.99 13.28 -16.21
N VAL A 12 -0.72 13.51 -16.47
CA VAL A 12 0.41 12.90 -15.76
C VAL A 12 1.18 14.03 -15.09
N VAL A 13 1.31 13.96 -13.76
CA VAL A 13 2.05 14.93 -12.95
C VAL A 13 3.13 14.22 -12.16
N ASP A 14 4.29 14.84 -11.97
CA ASP A 14 5.33 14.31 -11.10
C ASP A 14 5.05 14.60 -9.62
N ARG A 15 5.94 14.11 -8.74
CA ARG A 15 5.86 14.31 -7.28
C ARG A 15 5.89 15.79 -6.85
N GLY A 16 6.47 16.66 -7.67
CA GLY A 16 6.50 18.11 -7.46
C GLY A 16 5.26 18.83 -7.99
N ALA A 17 4.22 18.08 -8.41
CA ALA A 17 3.04 18.57 -9.11
C ALA A 17 3.36 19.24 -10.47
N GLY A 18 4.52 18.94 -11.06
CA GLY A 18 4.88 19.36 -12.41
C GLY A 18 4.13 18.58 -13.47
N LEU A 19 3.61 19.25 -14.50
CA LEU A 19 2.89 18.59 -15.60
C LEU A 19 3.88 17.86 -16.52
N CYS A 20 3.87 16.53 -16.52
CA CYS A 20 4.66 15.71 -17.44
C CYS A 20 3.97 15.51 -18.79
N GLY A 21 2.63 15.48 -18.80
CA GLY A 21 1.85 15.30 -20.03
C GLY A 21 0.35 15.42 -19.83
N LEU A 22 -0.36 15.81 -20.89
CA LEU A 22 -1.81 15.87 -20.97
C LEU A 22 -2.27 15.21 -22.27
N TYR A 23 -3.09 14.17 -22.16
CA TYR A 23 -3.64 13.45 -23.30
C TYR A 23 -5.16 13.64 -23.34
N SER A 24 -5.68 14.06 -24.49
CA SER A 24 -7.11 14.32 -24.69
C SER A 24 -7.69 13.47 -25.80
N GLY A 25 -8.96 13.06 -25.70
CA GLY A 25 -9.66 12.37 -26.78
C GLY A 25 -10.45 11.15 -26.32
N ASN A 26 -10.37 10.07 -27.10
CA ASN A 26 -11.00 8.80 -26.76
C ASN A 26 -10.50 8.30 -25.39
N PRO A 27 -11.39 7.90 -24.46
CA PRO A 27 -10.98 7.48 -23.13
C PRO A 27 -9.95 6.36 -23.08
N ARG A 28 -10.07 5.35 -23.95
CA ARG A 28 -9.14 4.22 -23.97
C ARG A 28 -7.75 4.67 -24.43
N GLU A 29 -7.69 5.41 -25.52
CA GLU A 29 -6.42 5.88 -26.11
C GLU A 29 -5.72 6.90 -25.22
N ALA A 30 -6.45 7.91 -24.73
CA ALA A 30 -5.90 8.94 -23.86
C ALA A 30 -5.36 8.32 -22.56
N TRP A 31 -6.11 7.42 -21.94
CA TRP A 31 -5.67 6.71 -20.74
C TRP A 31 -4.46 5.82 -21.00
N SER A 32 -4.44 5.05 -22.09
CA SER A 32 -3.31 4.19 -22.45
C SER A 32 -2.01 4.99 -22.63
N ARG A 33 -2.06 6.14 -23.32
CA ARG A 33 -0.89 7.01 -23.50
C ARG A 33 -0.42 7.65 -22.19
N ALA A 34 -1.36 8.09 -21.36
CA ALA A 34 -1.03 8.62 -20.02
C ALA A 34 -0.40 7.55 -19.13
N ALA A 35 -0.89 6.32 -19.18
CA ALA A 35 -0.33 5.19 -18.44
C ALA A 35 1.09 4.83 -18.91
N GLU A 36 1.35 4.89 -20.22
CA GLU A 36 2.68 4.67 -20.79
C GLU A 36 3.69 5.71 -20.28
N LEU A 37 3.35 7.00 -20.32
CA LEU A 37 4.19 8.06 -19.74
C LEU A 37 4.34 7.89 -18.22
N SER A 38 3.25 7.62 -17.51
CA SER A 38 3.27 7.34 -16.08
C SER A 38 4.19 6.19 -15.72
N SER A 39 4.35 5.17 -16.57
CA SER A 39 5.25 4.05 -16.30
C SER A 39 6.73 4.45 -16.29
N GLN A 40 7.08 5.54 -16.98
CA GLN A 40 8.43 6.11 -17.03
C GLN A 40 8.69 7.07 -15.86
N VAL A 41 7.63 7.70 -15.33
CA VAL A 41 7.71 8.72 -14.27
C VAL A 41 7.48 8.14 -12.87
N HIS A 42 6.55 7.21 -12.72
CA HIS A 42 6.02 6.75 -11.43
C HIS A 42 6.47 5.36 -11.00
N ILE A 43 7.52 4.83 -11.62
CA ILE A 43 8.09 3.52 -11.27
C ILE A 43 9.57 3.68 -10.97
N VAL A 44 9.96 3.32 -9.74
CA VAL A 44 11.35 3.13 -9.34
C VAL A 44 11.62 1.64 -9.31
N THR A 45 12.67 1.22 -10.00
CA THR A 45 13.07 -0.19 -10.03
C THR A 45 14.26 -0.42 -9.09
N LYS A 46 14.22 -1.48 -8.30
CA LYS A 46 15.25 -1.88 -7.34
C LYS A 46 15.86 -3.22 -7.74
N LYS A 47 17.16 -3.39 -7.49
CA LYS A 47 17.92 -4.60 -7.87
C LYS A 47 17.73 -5.78 -6.90
N LYS A 48 17.52 -5.47 -5.62
CA LYS A 48 17.40 -6.44 -4.53
C LYS A 48 16.25 -6.04 -3.60
N PRO A 49 15.58 -7.01 -2.95
CA PRO A 49 14.62 -6.70 -1.91
C PRO A 49 15.30 -6.23 -0.62
N PHE A 50 14.51 -5.61 0.26
CA PHE A 50 14.94 -5.03 1.53
C PHE A 50 14.29 -5.77 2.70
N LYS A 51 15.06 -6.03 3.75
CA LYS A 51 14.56 -6.68 4.97
C LYS A 51 13.62 -5.77 5.76
N LEU A 52 13.81 -4.46 5.62
CA LEU A 52 13.03 -3.43 6.28
C LEU A 52 12.75 -2.31 5.30
N VAL A 53 11.48 -1.94 5.15
CA VAL A 53 11.05 -0.81 4.34
C VAL A 53 10.23 0.13 5.21
N LEU A 54 10.68 1.37 5.40
CA LEU A 54 9.93 2.42 6.08
C LEU A 54 9.39 3.40 5.05
N GLY A 55 8.07 3.42 4.88
CA GLY A 55 7.38 4.39 4.04
C GLY A 55 6.77 5.50 4.89
N ALA A 56 7.27 6.73 4.75
CA ALA A 56 6.68 7.90 5.38
C ALA A 56 5.47 8.37 4.57
N ALA A 57 4.27 8.16 5.09
CA ALA A 57 3.04 8.60 4.43
C ALA A 57 2.94 10.14 4.48
N PRO A 58 2.65 10.81 3.36
CA PRO A 58 2.47 12.26 3.34
C PRO A 58 1.21 12.68 4.10
N ALA A 59 1.17 13.94 4.55
CA ALA A 59 0.06 14.49 5.32
C ALA A 59 -1.30 14.47 4.59
N MET A 60 -1.29 14.40 3.25
CA MET A 60 -2.52 14.26 2.46
C MET A 60 -3.25 12.92 2.66
N TYR A 61 -2.55 11.91 3.19
CA TYR A 61 -3.19 10.69 3.67
C TYR A 61 -3.49 10.85 5.14
N ASP A 62 -4.77 10.99 5.46
CA ASP A 62 -5.29 11.38 6.77
C ASP A 62 -5.94 10.22 7.54
N GLU A 63 -5.97 9.02 6.95
CA GLU A 63 -6.43 7.76 7.54
C GLU A 63 -5.77 6.56 6.84
N ILE A 64 -5.79 5.37 7.47
CA ILE A 64 -5.18 4.16 6.87
C ILE A 64 -5.85 3.77 5.54
N TRP A 65 -7.12 4.09 5.34
CA TRP A 65 -7.81 3.88 4.07
C TRP A 65 -7.02 4.41 2.87
N THR A 66 -6.45 5.62 3.00
CA THR A 66 -5.63 6.26 1.97
C THR A 66 -4.14 5.96 2.14
N ALA A 67 -3.63 5.93 3.37
CA ALA A 67 -2.21 5.63 3.65
C ALA A 67 -1.83 4.18 3.36
N GLY A 68 -2.80 3.27 3.23
CA GLY A 68 -2.59 1.90 2.76
C GLY A 68 -1.88 1.84 1.40
N LYS A 69 -1.94 2.94 0.60
CA LYS A 69 -1.13 3.10 -0.62
C LYS A 69 0.35 2.86 -0.42
N VAL A 70 0.89 3.12 0.77
CA VAL A 70 2.28 2.80 1.12
C VAL A 70 2.55 1.31 0.90
N MET A 71 1.67 0.43 1.41
CA MET A 71 1.76 -1.01 1.19
C MET A 71 1.71 -1.35 -0.30
N TYR A 72 0.69 -0.86 -1.01
CA TYR A 72 0.44 -1.23 -2.41
C TYR A 72 1.61 -0.86 -3.34
N LYS A 73 2.40 0.12 -2.94
CA LYS A 73 3.51 0.68 -3.72
C LYS A 73 4.88 0.14 -3.32
N LEU A 74 5.02 -0.44 -2.13
CA LEU A 74 6.32 -0.84 -1.59
C LEU A 74 6.45 -2.34 -1.31
N GLU A 75 5.35 -3.09 -1.20
CA GLU A 75 5.40 -4.54 -0.90
C GLU A 75 6.38 -5.31 -1.80
N GLN A 76 6.40 -5.01 -3.10
CA GLN A 76 7.22 -5.75 -4.07
C GLN A 76 8.72 -5.65 -3.82
N VAL A 77 9.19 -4.66 -3.07
CA VAL A 77 10.60 -4.51 -2.72
C VAL A 77 10.92 -4.95 -1.30
N VAL A 78 9.95 -5.48 -0.57
CA VAL A 78 10.18 -6.12 0.74
C VAL A 78 10.65 -7.56 0.50
N ALA A 79 11.65 -8.01 1.25
CA ALA A 79 12.08 -9.40 1.25
C ALA A 79 10.99 -10.31 1.85
N ASP A 80 11.00 -11.60 1.51
CA ASP A 80 10.11 -12.56 2.20
C ASP A 80 10.35 -12.49 3.71
N GLN A 81 9.25 -12.44 4.46
CA GLN A 81 9.19 -12.22 5.91
C GLN A 81 9.85 -10.92 6.39
N GLY A 82 10.16 -10.00 5.46
CA GLY A 82 10.63 -8.66 5.77
C GLY A 82 9.53 -7.80 6.38
N THR A 83 9.93 -6.65 6.93
CA THR A 83 8.99 -5.72 7.58
C THR A 83 8.75 -4.48 6.73
N LEU A 84 7.48 -4.12 6.56
CA LEU A 84 7.06 -2.84 6.01
C LEU A 84 6.41 -2.00 7.12
N ILE A 85 6.97 -0.82 7.36
CA ILE A 85 6.47 0.16 8.33
C ILE A 85 5.75 1.27 7.57
N ILE A 86 4.46 1.47 7.85
CA ILE A 86 3.75 2.68 7.47
C ILE A 86 3.96 3.72 8.57
N TYR A 87 4.85 4.67 8.32
CA TYR A 87 5.13 5.77 9.23
C TYR A 87 4.21 6.95 8.92
N ALA A 88 3.28 7.24 9.83
CA ALA A 88 2.30 8.30 9.68
C ALA A 88 1.85 8.80 11.07
N PRO A 89 2.70 9.54 11.81
CA PRO A 89 2.41 9.98 13.17
C PRO A 89 1.13 10.82 13.28
N HIS A 90 0.71 11.47 12.20
CA HIS A 90 -0.51 12.28 12.13
C HIS A 90 -1.81 11.49 12.04
N ILE A 91 -1.76 10.21 11.64
CA ILE A 91 -2.96 9.37 11.46
C ILE A 91 -3.41 8.81 12.81
N ARG A 92 -4.71 8.96 13.11
CA ARG A 92 -5.32 8.58 14.40
C ARG A 92 -6.42 7.52 14.30
N GLU A 93 -6.84 7.17 13.09
CA GLU A 93 -7.93 6.22 12.85
C GLU A 93 -7.67 5.41 11.58
N VAL A 94 -8.25 4.20 11.51
CA VAL A 94 -8.13 3.33 10.33
C VAL A 94 -8.94 3.87 9.15
N SER A 95 -10.16 4.34 9.39
CA SER A 95 -11.01 5.06 8.43
C SER A 95 -12.23 5.66 9.13
N ARG A 96 -12.58 6.90 8.80
CA ARG A 96 -13.81 7.57 9.27
C ARG A 96 -15.07 6.88 8.79
N THR A 97 -15.03 6.39 7.54
CA THR A 97 -16.21 5.82 6.88
C THR A 97 -16.33 4.32 7.16
N TRP A 98 -15.22 3.60 7.07
CA TRP A 98 -15.21 2.14 7.07
C TRP A 98 -14.61 1.53 8.33
N GLY A 99 -14.20 2.34 9.31
CA GLY A 99 -13.48 1.88 10.50
C GLY A 99 -14.19 0.76 11.23
N ARG A 100 -15.50 0.85 11.43
CA ARG A 100 -16.30 -0.23 12.05
C ARG A 100 -16.15 -1.58 11.34
N HIS A 101 -16.14 -1.59 10.01
CA HIS A 101 -15.98 -2.84 9.26
C HIS A 101 -14.53 -3.34 9.29
N ILE A 102 -13.56 -2.44 9.19
CA ILE A 102 -12.13 -2.77 9.25
C ILE A 102 -11.78 -3.34 10.63
N GLU A 103 -12.22 -2.69 11.71
CA GLU A 103 -11.98 -3.12 13.08
C GLU A 103 -12.67 -4.43 13.46
N ALA A 104 -13.80 -4.74 12.82
CA ALA A 104 -14.52 -5.99 13.05
C ALA A 104 -13.89 -7.19 12.34
N VAL A 105 -13.21 -6.97 11.21
CA VAL A 105 -12.64 -8.06 10.38
C VAL A 105 -11.14 -8.19 10.58
N GLY A 106 -10.42 -7.06 10.63
CA GLY A 106 -8.97 -7.01 10.57
C GLY A 106 -8.40 -7.16 9.16
N TYR A 107 -7.12 -6.84 9.02
CA TYR A 107 -6.38 -6.98 7.78
C TYR A 107 -5.96 -8.44 7.58
N HIS A 108 -6.42 -9.05 6.50
CA HIS A 108 -6.12 -10.43 6.14
C HIS A 108 -5.83 -10.56 4.65
N ILE A 109 -4.99 -11.52 4.28
CA ILE A 109 -4.65 -11.83 2.90
C ILE A 109 -5.89 -12.31 2.15
N ARG A 110 -5.82 -12.21 0.82
CA ARG A 110 -6.91 -12.60 -0.08
C ARG A 110 -7.41 -14.02 0.17
N GLU A 111 -6.52 -14.99 0.31
CA GLU A 111 -6.90 -16.40 0.46
C GLU A 111 -7.67 -16.65 1.75
N TYR A 112 -7.25 -16.03 2.87
CA TYR A 112 -7.98 -16.09 4.13
C TYR A 112 -9.41 -15.54 3.99
N LEU A 113 -9.58 -14.35 3.38
CA LEU A 113 -10.92 -13.78 3.22
C LEU A 113 -11.80 -14.62 2.30
N LEU A 114 -11.25 -15.16 1.21
CA LEU A 114 -11.97 -16.04 0.30
C LEU A 114 -12.43 -17.34 0.97
N ALA A 115 -11.63 -17.90 1.88
CA ALA A 115 -12.00 -19.08 2.66
C ALA A 115 -13.12 -18.82 3.69
N HIS A 116 -13.40 -17.55 4.02
CA HIS A 116 -14.36 -17.16 5.06
C HIS A 116 -15.52 -16.29 4.53
N MET A 117 -15.78 -16.32 3.22
CA MET A 117 -16.80 -15.46 2.58
C MET A 117 -18.18 -15.58 3.21
N ASP A 118 -18.54 -16.74 3.75
CA ASP A 118 -19.82 -16.92 4.42
C ASP A 118 -19.98 -16.05 5.68
N ARG A 119 -18.90 -15.86 6.44
CA ARG A 119 -18.86 -15.00 7.64
C ARG A 119 -18.81 -13.51 7.27
N LEU A 120 -18.37 -13.21 6.05
CA LEU A 120 -18.11 -11.85 5.57
C LEU A 120 -19.24 -11.26 4.71
N LYS A 121 -20.38 -11.96 4.58
CA LYS A 121 -21.52 -11.53 3.74
C LYS A 121 -22.04 -10.12 4.05
N GLY A 122 -21.94 -9.68 5.30
CA GLY A 122 -22.37 -8.35 5.75
C GLY A 122 -21.33 -7.24 5.55
N VAL A 123 -20.15 -7.56 5.04
CA VAL A 123 -19.06 -6.60 4.84
C VAL A 123 -19.09 -6.08 3.40
N PRO A 124 -19.05 -4.75 3.19
CA PRO A 124 -19.00 -4.20 1.83
C PRO A 124 -17.78 -4.73 1.06
N ARG A 125 -17.99 -5.15 -0.19
CA ARG A 125 -16.92 -5.75 -1.03
C ARG A 125 -15.73 -4.81 -1.23
N GLY A 126 -15.96 -3.50 -1.27
CA GLY A 126 -14.88 -2.51 -1.33
C GLY A 126 -13.98 -2.49 -0.09
N VAL A 127 -14.56 -2.74 1.10
CA VAL A 127 -13.79 -2.90 2.34
C VAL A 127 -12.98 -4.19 2.29
N LEU A 128 -13.58 -5.31 1.90
CA LEU A 128 -12.85 -6.58 1.76
C LEU A 128 -11.65 -6.44 0.80
N ALA A 129 -11.82 -5.77 -0.33
CA ALA A 129 -10.71 -5.49 -1.26
C ALA A 129 -9.61 -4.67 -0.58
N HIS A 130 -9.97 -3.58 0.13
CA HIS A 130 -9.01 -2.78 0.89
C HIS A 130 -8.22 -3.60 1.92
N LEU A 131 -8.90 -4.49 2.67
CA LEU A 131 -8.24 -5.33 3.67
C LEU A 131 -7.14 -6.20 3.05
N THR A 132 -7.43 -6.83 1.90
CA THR A 132 -6.42 -7.65 1.19
C THR A 132 -5.26 -6.83 0.66
N HIS A 133 -5.53 -5.65 0.09
CA HIS A 133 -4.49 -4.80 -0.48
C HIS A 133 -3.55 -4.28 0.62
N VAL A 134 -4.08 -3.93 1.79
CA VAL A 134 -3.24 -3.44 2.91
C VAL A 134 -2.51 -4.60 3.57
N ARG A 135 -3.12 -5.78 3.73
CA ARG A 135 -2.42 -6.90 4.38
C ARG A 135 -1.24 -7.41 3.56
N GLY A 136 -1.39 -7.40 2.23
CA GLY A 136 -0.42 -7.92 1.29
C GLY A 136 -0.73 -9.33 0.80
N THR A 137 0.25 -9.90 0.10
CA THR A 137 0.26 -11.28 -0.36
C THR A 137 0.65 -12.24 0.76
N GLY A 138 0.31 -13.51 0.54
CA GLY A 138 0.56 -14.58 1.49
C GLY A 138 -0.17 -15.84 1.06
N THR A 139 -0.13 -16.85 1.93
CA THR A 139 -0.79 -18.13 1.75
C THR A 139 -1.73 -18.45 2.91
N TYR A 140 -2.82 -19.15 2.60
CA TYR A 140 -3.71 -19.72 3.60
C TYR A 140 -3.83 -21.23 3.38
N ALA A 141 -3.23 -22.02 4.28
CA ALA A 141 -3.22 -23.47 4.21
C ALA A 141 -3.44 -24.07 5.61
N ASP A 142 -4.16 -25.19 5.68
CA ASP A 142 -4.43 -25.94 6.92
C ASP A 142 -4.99 -25.08 8.07
N GLY A 143 -5.79 -24.08 7.72
CA GLY A 143 -6.40 -23.17 8.69
C GLY A 143 -5.50 -22.00 9.15
N VAL A 144 -4.26 -21.94 8.66
CA VAL A 144 -3.25 -20.96 9.08
C VAL A 144 -2.98 -19.96 7.97
N GLU A 145 -3.07 -18.68 8.32
CA GLU A 145 -2.66 -17.56 7.46
C GLU A 145 -1.18 -17.25 7.66
N ARG A 146 -0.43 -17.18 6.57
CA ARG A 146 0.96 -16.69 6.55
C ARG A 146 1.08 -15.58 5.51
N ALA A 147 1.25 -14.34 5.98
CA ALA A 147 1.59 -13.24 5.09
C ALA A 147 3.06 -13.32 4.64
N ASP A 148 3.33 -12.84 3.43
CA ASP A 148 4.69 -12.75 2.89
C ASP A 148 5.50 -11.66 3.59
N VAL A 149 4.83 -10.64 4.16
CA VAL A 149 5.49 -9.54 4.86
C VAL A 149 4.85 -9.26 6.22
N ASN A 150 5.67 -8.78 7.14
CA ASN A 150 5.24 -8.21 8.40
C ASN A 150 4.86 -6.74 8.22
N LEU A 151 3.58 -6.42 8.38
CA LEU A 151 3.07 -5.06 8.28
C LEU A 151 3.00 -4.41 9.66
N VAL A 152 3.59 -3.23 9.79
CA VAL A 152 3.63 -2.45 11.04
C VAL A 152 3.08 -1.06 10.81
N PHE A 153 2.18 -0.63 11.69
CA PHE A 153 1.72 0.75 11.74
C PHE A 153 2.52 1.53 12.78
N ALA A 154 3.21 2.57 12.32
CA ALA A 154 3.84 3.58 13.15
C ALA A 154 3.03 4.88 13.06
N THR A 155 1.91 4.91 13.78
CA THR A 155 0.90 5.98 13.71
C THR A 155 0.42 6.35 15.12
N SER A 156 -0.44 7.37 15.22
CA SER A 156 -1.11 7.70 16.49
C SER A 156 -2.35 6.83 16.76
N ILE A 157 -2.63 5.79 15.95
CA ILE A 157 -3.63 4.78 16.26
C ILE A 157 -3.13 3.96 17.47
N PRO A 158 -3.95 3.76 18.52
CA PRO A 158 -3.53 2.98 19.68
C PRO A 158 -3.08 1.56 19.31
N GLU A 159 -2.05 1.07 20.00
CA GLU A 159 -1.51 -0.28 19.81
C GLU A 159 -2.60 -1.37 19.87
N GLU A 160 -3.56 -1.23 20.79
CA GLU A 160 -4.68 -2.17 20.93
C GLU A 160 -5.51 -2.25 19.64
N VAL A 161 -5.76 -1.12 18.98
CA VAL A 161 -6.50 -1.08 17.71
C VAL A 161 -5.69 -1.75 16.61
N CYS A 162 -4.38 -1.46 16.53
CA CYS A 162 -3.48 -2.13 15.58
C CYS A 162 -3.49 -3.66 15.75
N ARG A 163 -3.39 -4.16 16.98
CA ARG A 163 -3.48 -5.60 17.28
C ARG A 163 -4.85 -6.16 16.89
N ARG A 164 -5.94 -5.44 17.19
CA ARG A 164 -7.32 -5.84 16.84
C ARG A 164 -7.49 -6.01 15.33
N VAL A 165 -6.86 -5.14 14.54
CA VAL A 165 -6.90 -5.21 13.07
C VAL A 165 -5.80 -6.07 12.45
N ASN A 166 -5.13 -6.92 13.23
CA ASN A 166 -4.13 -7.89 12.75
C ASN A 166 -2.91 -7.25 12.06
N VAL A 167 -2.37 -6.18 12.65
CA VAL A 167 -1.10 -5.57 12.22
C VAL A 167 -0.18 -5.30 13.40
N GLY A 168 1.12 -5.24 13.13
CA GLY A 168 2.10 -4.81 14.12
C GLY A 168 1.95 -3.33 14.46
N TYR A 169 2.49 -2.94 15.61
CA TYR A 169 2.53 -1.55 16.07
C TYR A 169 3.96 -1.15 16.39
N MET A 170 4.30 0.10 16.10
CA MET A 170 5.51 0.75 16.56
C MET A 170 5.17 2.17 17.01
N ASP A 171 5.66 2.57 18.18
CA ASP A 171 5.45 3.93 18.69
C ASP A 171 6.16 4.93 17.76
N PRO A 172 5.43 5.81 17.05
CA PRO A 172 6.05 6.71 16.08
C PRO A 172 6.96 7.75 16.74
N SER A 173 6.79 8.05 18.04
CA SER A 173 7.64 8.99 18.76
C SER A 173 9.06 8.46 19.00
N ARG A 174 9.25 7.14 18.85
CA ARG A 174 10.54 6.46 19.01
C ARG A 174 11.30 6.28 17.69
N ILE A 175 10.71 6.70 16.57
CA ILE A 175 11.32 6.55 15.25
C ILE A 175 12.09 7.83 14.92
N HIS A 176 13.41 7.70 14.79
CA HIS A 176 14.26 8.73 14.22
C HIS A 176 14.52 8.39 12.75
N LEU A 177 13.96 9.17 11.82
CA LEU A 177 14.02 8.86 10.38
C LEU A 177 15.47 8.73 9.85
N ALA A 178 16.41 9.47 10.44
CA ALA A 178 17.82 9.40 10.09
C ALA A 178 18.41 7.98 10.20
N ASP A 179 17.88 7.15 11.11
CA ASP A 179 18.34 5.76 11.33
C ASP A 179 17.97 4.83 10.15
N TYR A 180 17.03 5.25 9.30
CA TYR A 180 16.52 4.48 8.16
C TYR A 180 17.03 5.02 6.82
N MET A 181 17.48 6.27 6.78
CA MET A 181 17.91 6.95 5.56
C MET A 181 19.30 6.48 5.13
N ASN A 182 19.47 6.27 3.82
CA ASN A 182 20.74 5.88 3.20
C ASN A 182 21.33 4.55 3.73
N GLN A 183 20.45 3.62 4.14
CA GLN A 183 20.83 2.31 4.68
C GLN A 183 20.53 1.15 3.71
N GLU A 184 20.41 1.43 2.40
CA GLU A 184 20.04 0.42 1.39
C GLU A 184 21.05 -0.73 1.28
N ASP A 185 22.34 -0.46 1.53
CA ASP A 185 23.39 -1.49 1.57
C ASP A 185 23.25 -2.43 2.76
N GLN A 186 22.64 -1.95 3.85
CA GLN A 186 22.30 -2.77 5.02
C GLN A 186 20.93 -3.47 4.88
N GLY A 187 20.25 -3.28 3.74
CA GLY A 187 18.95 -3.89 3.47
C GLY A 187 17.77 -3.12 4.07
N ILE A 188 17.94 -1.82 4.34
CA ILE A 188 16.87 -0.93 4.83
C ILE A 188 16.56 0.11 3.75
N LEU A 189 15.30 0.21 3.34
CA LEU A 189 14.83 1.24 2.41
C LEU A 189 13.95 2.25 3.15
N PHE A 190 14.29 3.53 3.02
CA PHE A 190 13.42 4.63 3.41
C PHE A 190 12.79 5.27 2.16
N VAL A 191 11.47 5.44 2.17
CA VAL A 191 10.74 6.14 1.10
C VAL A 191 9.95 7.30 1.71
N ASP A 192 10.36 8.51 1.35
CA ASP A 192 9.63 9.72 1.69
C ASP A 192 8.42 9.94 0.77
N HIS A 193 7.34 10.52 1.31
CA HIS A 193 6.02 10.65 0.67
C HIS A 193 5.59 9.33 -0.02
N ALA A 194 5.68 8.24 0.72
CA ALA A 194 5.37 6.91 0.22
C ALA A 194 3.88 6.78 -0.16
N GLY A 195 3.60 5.94 -1.15
CA GLY A 195 2.25 5.67 -1.66
C GLY A 195 1.91 6.33 -3.00
N GLU A 196 2.80 7.17 -3.53
CA GLU A 196 2.67 7.78 -4.86
C GLU A 196 3.44 6.97 -5.93
N ILE A 197 4.73 6.72 -5.68
CA ILE A 197 5.65 6.05 -6.61
C ILE A 197 5.71 4.55 -6.36
N LEU A 198 5.50 3.75 -7.42
CA LEU A 198 5.63 2.30 -7.35
C LEU A 198 7.11 1.92 -7.26
N HIS A 199 7.47 1.16 -6.22
CA HIS A 199 8.76 0.51 -6.11
C HIS A 199 8.58 -0.97 -6.46
N ARG A 200 9.35 -1.44 -7.44
CA ARG A 200 9.34 -2.85 -7.86
C ARG A 200 10.74 -3.39 -8.05
N LEU A 201 10.89 -4.69 -8.01
CA LEU A 201 12.16 -5.34 -8.37
C LEU A 201 12.33 -5.43 -9.89
N GLU A 202 13.58 -5.39 -10.37
CA GLU A 202 13.91 -5.61 -11.79
C GLU A 202 13.42 -6.99 -12.28
N ARG A 203 13.55 -7.99 -11.41
CA ARG A 203 13.01 -9.33 -11.59
C ARG A 203 12.13 -9.63 -10.37
N PRO A 204 10.98 -10.30 -10.55
CA PRO A 204 10.19 -10.76 -9.41
C PRO A 204 11.08 -11.56 -8.46
N ALA A 205 10.92 -11.37 -7.15
CA ALA A 205 11.59 -12.22 -6.18
C ALA A 205 11.19 -13.67 -6.45
N THR A 206 12.17 -14.55 -6.67
CA THR A 206 11.94 -15.99 -6.81
C THR A 206 11.37 -16.48 -5.49
N LYS A 207 10.14 -17.01 -5.52
CA LYS A 207 9.58 -17.75 -4.39
C LYS A 207 10.12 -19.17 -4.52
N GLU A 208 11.00 -19.59 -3.61
CA GLU A 208 11.44 -20.99 -3.48
C GLU A 208 10.31 -21.88 -2.97
#